data_AF-A0AAU4B998-F1
#
_entry.id   AF-A0AAU4B998-F1
#
_cell.length_a   1.000
_cell.length_b   1.000
_cell.length_c   1.000
_cell.angle_alpha   90.00
_cell.angle_beta   90.00
_cell.angle_gamma   90.00
#
_symmetry.space_group_name_H-M   'P 1'
#
loop_
_entity.id
_entity.type
_entity.pdbx_description
1 polymer ?
#
loop_
_entity_poly.entity_id
_entity_poly.type
_entity_poly.pdbx_seq_one_letter_code
_entity_poly.pdbx_strand_id
1 'polypeptide(L)'
;MIAVLVLVALVALFGLCLPNLLRPMPPAHALALDPDPPPSGASPTAHPESMTAELDPADEEYLAFLADALWPDDEYLEPEHTTDGEEEPGGSGMRL
;
A
#
# COMPACT_ATOMS: atom_id res chain seq x y z
N MET A 1 -34.91 12.66 4.94
CA MET A 1 -34.56 11.29 5.41
C MET A 1 -33.10 10.97 5.12
N ILE A 2 -32.65 11.07 3.86
CA ILE A 2 -31.26 10.82 3.47
C ILE A 2 -30.24 11.64 4.29
N ALA A 3 -30.47 12.95 4.47
CA ALA A 3 -29.56 13.80 5.25
C ALA A 3 -29.36 13.35 6.70
N VAL A 4 -30.39 12.79 7.34
CA VAL A 4 -30.30 12.27 8.72
C VAL A 4 -29.47 11.00 8.74
N LEU A 5 -29.66 10.11 7.76
CA LEU A 5 -28.88 8.88 7.63
C LEU A 5 -27.41 9.17 7.35
N VAL A 6 -27.12 10.16 6.50
CA VAL A 6 -25.75 10.61 6.21
C VAL A 6 -25.08 11.15 7.48
N LEU A 7 -25.78 11.96 8.27
CA LEU A 7 -25.22 12.52 9.51
C LEU A 7 -24.93 11.42 10.54
N VAL A 8 -25.83 10.44 10.69
CA VAL A 8 -25.62 9.28 11.58
C VAL A 8 -24.42 8.44 11.12
N ALA A 9 -24.29 8.20 9.81
CA ALA A 9 -23.16 7.46 9.24
C ALA A 9 -21.82 8.18 9.46
N LEU A 10 -21.78 9.51 9.27
CA LEU A 10 -20.57 10.31 9.52
C LEU A 10 -20.16 10.29 11.00
N VAL A 11 -21.12 10.40 11.92
CA VAL A 11 -20.84 10.30 13.36
C VAL A 11 -20.32 8.91 13.74
N ALA A 12 -20.90 7.84 13.19
CA ALA A 12 -20.46 6.47 13.43
C ALA A 12 -19.05 6.22 12.87
N LEU A 13 -18.78 6.68 11.64
CA LEU A 13 -17.47 6.57 10.99
C LEU A 13 -16.41 7.33 11.79
N PHE A 14 -16.69 8.57 12.18
CA PHE A 14 -15.75 9.37 12.96
C PHE A 14 -15.51 8.76 14.35
N GLY A 15 -16.56 8.28 15.02
CA GLY A 15 -16.44 7.62 16.33
C GLY A 15 -15.63 6.32 16.30
N LEU A 16 -15.70 5.57 15.21
CA LEU A 16 -14.98 4.29 15.05
C LEU A 16 -13.56 4.47 14.51
N CYS A 17 -13.38 5.34 13.52
CA CYS A 17 -12.09 5.52 12.84
C CYS A 17 -11.13 6.43 13.61
N LEU A 18 -11.61 7.53 14.20
CA LEU A 18 -10.75 8.49 14.88
C LEU A 18 -9.90 7.89 16.03
N PRO A 19 -10.43 7.02 16.92
CA PRO A 19 -9.60 6.40 17.94
C PRO A 19 -8.57 5.40 17.39
N ASN A 20 -8.85 4.75 16.25
CA ASN A 20 -7.90 3.85 15.58
C ASN A 20 -6.79 4.64 14.87
N LEU A 21 -7.12 5.78 14.28
CA LEU A 21 -6.14 6.68 13.64
C LEU A 21 -5.26 7.41 14.67
N LEU A 22 -5.82 7.71 15.84
CA LEU A 22 -5.11 8.33 16.95
C LEU A 22 -4.44 7.32 17.87
N ARG A 23 -4.56 6.01 17.58
CA ARG A 23 -3.85 4.97 18.34
C ARG A 23 -2.36 5.25 18.16
N PRO A 24 -1.63 5.62 19.24
CA PRO A 24 -0.21 5.85 19.13
C PRO A 24 0.41 4.54 18.68
N MET A 25 1.08 4.55 17.53
CA MET A 25 1.93 3.45 17.12
C MET A 25 2.92 3.24 18.28
N PRO A 26 3.01 2.03 18.87
CA PRO A 26 3.94 1.80 19.96
C PRO A 26 5.33 2.21 19.46
N PRO A 27 6.07 3.05 20.20
CA PRO A 27 7.40 3.44 19.77
C PRO A 27 8.21 2.16 19.59
N ALA A 28 8.87 2.02 18.43
CA ALA A 28 9.71 0.86 18.09
C ALA A 28 10.75 0.51 19.18
N HIS A 29 11.01 1.43 20.10
CA HIS A 29 11.86 1.27 21.27
C HIS A 29 11.26 0.46 22.44
N ALA A 30 9.95 0.20 22.49
CA ALA A 30 9.34 -0.48 23.65
C ALA A 30 9.58 -2.00 23.70
N LEU A 31 10.08 -2.60 22.61
CA LEU A 31 10.51 -4.00 22.55
C LEU A 31 12.03 -4.17 22.66
N ALA A 32 12.79 -3.07 22.76
CA ALA A 32 14.24 -3.12 22.96
C ALA A 32 14.57 -3.28 24.45
N LEU A 33 14.28 -4.46 25.00
CA LEU A 33 14.90 -4.95 26.23
C LEU A 33 16.34 -5.43 25.92
N ASP A 34 17.18 -4.58 25.32
CA ASP A 34 18.63 -4.76 25.27
C ASP A 34 19.30 -3.46 24.80
N PRO A 35 20.20 -2.81 25.59
CA PRO A 35 20.93 -1.64 25.14
C PRO A 35 22.21 -2.07 24.42
N ASP A 36 22.09 -2.58 23.19
CA ASP A 36 23.22 -2.58 22.26
C ASP A 36 23.15 -1.29 21.41
N PRO A 37 24.23 -0.49 21.31
CA PRO A 37 24.20 0.75 20.57
C PRO A 37 23.97 0.48 19.08
N PRO A 38 23.08 1.23 18.40
CA PRO A 38 22.85 1.02 16.97
C PRO A 38 24.13 1.32 16.20
N PRO A 39 24.54 0.48 15.22
CA PRO A 39 25.62 0.83 14.32
C PRO A 39 25.25 2.15 13.64
N SER A 40 26.15 3.13 13.73
CA SER A 40 26.03 4.44 13.09
C SER A 40 25.75 4.26 11.60
N GLY A 41 24.48 4.39 11.19
CA GLY A 41 24.08 4.17 9.81
C GLY A 41 22.61 4.40 9.46
N ALA A 42 21.76 4.79 10.42
CA ALA A 42 20.37 5.13 10.13
C ALA A 42 20.28 6.52 9.47
N SER A 43 20.54 6.58 8.17
CA SER A 43 20.09 7.71 7.35
C SER A 43 18.55 7.79 7.40
N PRO A 44 17.95 9.00 7.35
CA PRO A 44 16.50 9.20 7.28
C PRO A 44 15.88 8.71 5.94
N THR A 45 16.68 8.09 5.09
CA THR A 45 16.35 7.51 3.78
C THR A 45 16.13 5.99 3.81
N ALA A 46 15.92 5.40 5.00
CA ALA A 46 15.37 4.04 5.05
C ALA A 46 13.93 4.11 4.53
N HIS A 47 13.73 3.79 3.26
CA HIS A 47 12.41 3.46 2.74
C HIS A 47 11.80 2.45 3.71
N PRO A 48 10.57 2.65 4.21
CA PRO A 48 9.94 1.65 5.06
C PRO A 48 10.02 0.35 4.28
N GLU A 49 10.71 -0.63 4.86
CA GLU A 49 10.99 -1.89 4.19
C GLU A 49 9.66 -2.41 3.66
N SER A 50 9.60 -2.58 2.33
CA SER A 50 8.39 -2.89 1.57
C SER A 50 7.50 -3.79 2.40
N MET A 51 6.40 -3.23 2.91
CA MET A 51 5.51 -3.93 3.82
C MET A 51 4.64 -4.86 2.98
N THR A 52 5.22 -5.98 2.56
CA THR A 52 4.52 -7.14 2.00
C THR A 52 3.83 -7.89 3.13
N ALA A 53 2.98 -7.18 3.88
CA ALA A 53 2.09 -7.84 4.81
C ALA A 53 1.09 -8.64 3.97
N GLU A 54 1.13 -9.98 4.12
CA GLU A 54 0.10 -10.85 3.57
C GLU A 54 -1.26 -10.38 4.10
N LEU A 55 -2.17 -10.06 3.18
CA LEU A 55 -3.50 -9.59 3.53
C LEU A 55 -4.42 -10.77 3.81
N ASP A 56 -5.46 -10.54 4.60
CA ASP A 56 -6.54 -11.52 4.69
C ASP A 56 -7.29 -11.58 3.35
N PRO A 57 -7.81 -12.74 2.91
CA PRO A 57 -8.45 -12.88 1.60
C PRO A 57 -9.59 -11.88 1.34
N ALA A 58 -10.33 -11.52 2.38
CA ALA A 58 -11.42 -10.55 2.28
C ALA A 58 -10.92 -9.13 1.99
N ASP A 59 -9.75 -8.76 2.54
CA ASP A 59 -9.15 -7.46 2.31
C ASP A 59 -8.57 -7.37 0.90
N GLU A 60 -7.99 -8.46 0.39
CA GLU A 60 -7.55 -8.54 -1.02
C GLU A 60 -8.71 -8.35 -1.99
N GLU A 61 -9.82 -9.07 -1.78
CA GLU A 61 -11.03 -8.94 -2.61
C GLU A 61 -11.62 -7.52 -2.56
N TYR A 62 -11.63 -6.91 -1.37
CA TYR A 62 -12.11 -5.54 -1.20
C TYR A 62 -11.24 -4.53 -1.95
N LEU A 63 -9.91 -4.66 -1.87
CA LEU A 63 -8.99 -3.80 -2.59
C LEU A 63 -9.08 -4.01 -4.11
N ALA A 64 -9.23 -5.25 -4.58
CA ALA A 64 -9.44 -5.54 -6.00
C ALA A 64 -10.73 -4.90 -6.52
N PHE A 65 -11.83 -5.00 -5.77
CA PHE A 65 -13.09 -4.33 -6.12
C PHE A 65 -12.96 -2.80 -6.16
N LEU A 66 -12.23 -2.22 -5.20
CA LEU A 66 -11.97 -0.78 -5.18
C LEU A 66 -11.13 -0.34 -6.39
N ALA A 67 -10.11 -1.12 -6.76
CA ALA A 67 -9.27 -0.81 -7.91
C ALA A 67 -10.09 -0.80 -9.21
N ASP A 68 -10.92 -1.82 -9.43
CA ASP A 68 -11.84 -1.90 -10.59
C ASP A 68 -12.78 -0.68 -10.66
N ALA A 69 -13.32 -0.25 -9.53
CA ALA A 69 -14.24 0.89 -9.47
C ALA A 69 -13.56 2.25 -9.66
N LEU A 70 -12.35 2.42 -9.14
CA LEU A 70 -11.66 3.72 -9.10
C LEU A 70 -10.73 3.93 -10.29
N TRP A 71 -10.30 2.85 -10.95
CA TRP A 71 -9.33 2.91 -12.03
C TRP A 71 -9.77 2.06 -13.24
N PRO A 72 -10.88 2.43 -13.90
CA PRO A 72 -11.44 1.65 -15.01
C PRO A 72 -10.57 1.64 -16.27
N ASP A 73 -9.73 2.66 -16.45
CA ASP A 73 -8.80 2.82 -17.59
C ASP A 73 -7.35 2.65 -17.10
N ASP A 74 -7.03 1.52 -16.46
CA ASP A 74 -5.71 1.30 -15.85
C ASP A 74 -4.56 1.37 -16.86
N GLU A 75 -3.97 2.57 -16.97
CA GLU A 75 -2.84 2.91 -17.83
C GLU A 75 -1.58 2.08 -17.51
N TYR A 76 -1.50 1.48 -16.31
CA TYR A 76 -0.41 0.59 -15.90
C TYR A 76 -0.78 -0.89 -15.97
N LEU A 77 -2.03 -1.23 -16.30
CA LEU A 77 -2.39 -2.59 -16.65
C LEU A 77 -1.77 -2.89 -18.01
N GLU A 78 -0.59 -3.51 -17.98
CA GLU A 78 0.07 -3.95 -19.20
C GLU A 78 -0.93 -4.83 -19.97
N PRO A 79 -1.30 -4.46 -21.21
CA PRO A 79 -2.16 -5.29 -22.02
C PRO A 79 -1.53 -6.68 -22.13
N GLU A 80 -2.34 -7.70 -21.92
CA GLU A 80 -1.95 -9.11 -22.02
C GLU A 80 -1.00 -9.29 -23.21
N HIS A 81 0.24 -9.74 -22.94
CA HIS A 81 1.25 -9.96 -23.98
C HIS A 81 0.64 -10.85 -25.07
N THR A 82 0.26 -10.26 -26.18
CA THR A 82 -0.25 -10.99 -27.33
C THR A 82 0.90 -11.84 -27.83
N THR A 83 0.73 -13.16 -27.81
CA THR A 83 1.61 -14.10 -28.52
C THR A 83 1.36 -13.98 -30.04
N ASP A 84 1.33 -12.76 -30.58
CA ASP A 84 1.29 -12.52 -32.02
C ASP A 84 2.67 -12.18 -32.60
N GLY A 85 3.72 -12.26 -31.78
CA GLY A 85 5.03 -12.73 -32.23
C GLY A 85 5.73 -11.81 -33.22
N GLU A 86 6.04 -10.59 -32.81
CA GLU A 86 7.09 -9.79 -33.43
C GLU A 86 8.09 -9.38 -32.34
N GLU A 87 8.98 -10.31 -31.98
CA GLU A 87 10.19 -10.00 -31.22
C GLU A 87 11.04 -9.04 -32.07
N GLU A 88 11.06 -7.74 -31.77
CA GLU A 88 12.06 -6.86 -32.39
C GLU A 88 13.43 -7.14 -31.72
N PRO A 89 14.44 -7.70 -32.42
CA PRO A 89 15.75 -7.89 -31.83
C PRO A 89 16.51 -6.56 -31.86
N GLY A 90 16.19 -5.69 -30.91
CA GLY A 90 16.64 -4.30 -30.86
C GLY A 90 17.85 -4.04 -29.96
N GLY A 91 19.00 -4.58 -30.32
CA GLY A 91 20.30 -3.91 -30.12
C GLY A 91 20.95 -3.95 -28.72
N SER A 92 21.69 -5.02 -28.45
CA SER A 92 22.84 -4.98 -27.52
C SER A 92 23.94 -4.06 -28.12
N GLY A 93 23.83 -2.76 -27.83
CA GLY A 93 24.81 -1.75 -28.18
C GLY A 93 25.84 -1.57 -27.07
N MET A 94 26.78 -2.50 -26.97
CA MET A 94 28.01 -2.38 -26.19
C MET A 94 28.72 -1.07 -26.57
N ARG A 95 28.76 -0.09 -25.66
CA ARG A 95 29.65 1.07 -25.79
C ARG A 95 30.91 0.82 -24.95
N LEU A 96 32.01 0.65 -25.69
CA LEU A 96 33.40 0.78 -25.27
C LEU A 96 33.66 2.12 -24.59
#